data_AF-A0A9D6LEA5-F1
#
_entry.id   AF-A0A9D6LEA5-F1
#
_cell.length_a   1.000
_cell.length_b   1.000
_cell.length_c   1.000
_cell.angle_alpha   90.00
_cell.angle_beta   90.00
_cell.angle_gamma   90.00
#
_symmetry.space_group_name_H-M   'P 1'
#
loop_
_entity.id
_entity.type
_entity.pdbx_description
1 polymer ?
#
loop_
_entity_poly.entity_id
_entity_poly.type
_entity_poly.pdbx_seq_one_letter_code
_entity_poly.pdbx_strand_id
1 'polypeptide(L)'
;MLLSTAVLAVFGAASARADCVMKLGFWCDFTKASKFSSTSDGTLKLKPGTKELDLSGVEAIIAEANKKPELDYTACIGRLGGNSVSSSYSAPDTAATCAPKFAELSEGLKKSQDKLNAMVGRYSHDAYARGALPSYEPLGEAYPGLDSPAYGYSKRQQVIRPLWSCGEGFIDPALLDREILSNLKTLTKDQSPDCKKKIGNRMAHLLYDAQLDAKQCAKFPVPCGERRAKLAQAMSYLADAGLLPYLSPAEARAVQKDCVVDWGSANSKIHQAMNESNKVVACEELTPGQSKVVQGNTGTGGGAQYALSKVGPDAFRATVDLSFVQPNTTPPKPVSAATSARLRNAVKACFTKLKGALKGDGGETLELALRESSDTGTAPPTHTIAVDSVERMDAATWNEDIKCPVIAHEVMHVLGLPDEYPEKWIGKKMNADGSFTEVKKDATPAATSYDCRAIAPLDSLMNDHNAAFDAYWPADLLVCKCQTSDLKCTSDMDKLDGTAKKCPNGQAPEKHNIAGEMKGDAWRGIGRNTVYSHGEPGVNGQTWGYLNMPRRSLLYPAEFRALVRPGCLDRNKTYLACARDSTATSPEHYGTGRCSVDKPDACSAGGAGWLK
;
A
#
# COMPACT_ATOMS: atom_id res chain seq x y z
N MET A 1 -10.15 76.92 3.47
CA MET A 1 -10.59 76.68 4.86
C MET A 1 -10.87 75.18 4.96
N LEU A 2 -9.91 74.29 5.22
CA LEU A 2 -9.01 74.10 6.37
C LEU A 2 -9.71 73.68 7.67
N LEU A 3 -9.07 72.68 8.29
CA LEU A 3 -9.09 72.15 9.66
C LEU A 3 -10.00 70.96 9.96
N SER A 4 -9.59 69.95 10.73
CA SER A 4 -8.30 69.40 11.20
C SER A 4 -8.65 68.40 12.30
N THR A 5 -7.95 67.27 12.39
CA THR A 5 -7.58 66.72 13.71
C THR A 5 -6.26 65.97 13.57
N ALA A 6 -5.33 66.34 14.44
CA ALA A 6 -3.89 66.14 14.32
C ALA A 6 -3.42 64.78 14.85
N VAL A 7 -2.32 64.28 14.28
CA VAL A 7 -1.47 63.26 14.90
C VAL A 7 -0.26 63.96 15.49
N LEU A 8 -0.14 63.90 16.82
CA LEU A 8 1.06 64.29 17.57
C LEU A 8 2.19 63.28 17.29
N ALA A 9 3.34 63.74 16.82
CA ALA A 9 4.59 62.96 16.83
C ALA A 9 5.39 63.34 18.08
N VAL A 10 5.56 62.40 19.00
CA VAL A 10 6.51 62.49 20.11
C VAL A 10 7.84 61.92 19.62
N PHE A 11 8.86 62.77 19.50
CA PHE A 11 10.25 62.33 19.31
C PHE A 11 10.90 62.16 20.68
N GLY A 12 10.98 60.92 21.15
CA GLY A 12 11.94 60.51 22.17
C GLY A 12 13.17 59.93 21.50
N ALA A 13 14.30 60.63 21.57
CA ALA A 13 15.59 60.13 21.11
C ALA A 13 16.08 59.02 22.06
N ALA A 14 15.95 57.77 21.62
CA ALA A 14 16.68 56.64 22.17
C ALA A 14 17.40 55.93 21.00
N SER A 15 18.65 55.55 21.25
CA SER A 15 19.61 55.02 20.27
C SER A 15 19.02 54.00 19.30
N ALA A 16 18.91 54.42 18.04
CA ALA A 16 18.40 53.59 16.95
C ALA A 16 19.37 52.42 16.66
N ARG A 17 19.07 51.22 17.17
CA ARG A 17 19.31 50.02 16.37
C ARG A 17 18.29 50.08 15.23
N ALA A 18 18.76 50.24 14.00
CA ALA A 18 17.91 50.17 12.82
C ALA A 18 17.38 48.73 12.69
N ASP A 19 16.24 48.46 13.32
CA ASP A 19 15.50 47.22 13.13
C ASP A 19 14.85 47.30 11.75
N CYS A 20 15.31 46.48 10.80
CA CYS A 20 14.68 46.34 9.49
C CYS A 20 13.30 45.66 9.72
N VAL A 21 12.25 46.44 10.02
CA VAL A 21 10.90 45.93 10.27
C VAL A 21 10.15 45.77 8.95
N MET A 22 9.84 44.53 8.58
CA MET A 22 8.98 44.22 7.44
C MET A 22 7.54 44.04 7.92
N LYS A 23 6.60 44.82 7.36
CA LYS A 23 5.16 44.69 7.64
C LYS A 23 4.48 43.95 6.50
N LEU A 24 3.88 42.80 6.81
CA LEU A 24 2.98 42.08 5.91
C LEU A 24 1.56 42.27 6.41
N GLY A 25 0.71 42.93 5.60
CA GLY A 25 -0.70 43.13 5.90
C GLY A 25 -1.57 42.05 5.25
N PHE A 26 -2.53 41.54 6.01
CA PHE A 26 -3.53 40.56 5.57
C PHE A 26 -4.90 41.23 5.65
N TRP A 27 -5.70 41.12 4.60
CA TRP A 27 -7.04 41.70 4.54
C TRP A 27 -8.09 40.60 4.47
N CYS A 28 -9.08 40.67 5.37
CA CYS A 28 -10.27 39.83 5.35
C CYS A 28 -11.48 40.72 5.03
N ASP A 29 -12.17 40.45 3.94
CA ASP A 29 -13.44 41.11 3.61
C ASP A 29 -14.61 40.30 4.21
N PHE A 30 -15.20 40.81 5.29
CA PHE A 30 -16.30 40.17 6.01
C PHE A 30 -17.70 40.64 5.55
N THR A 31 -17.81 41.38 4.44
CA THR A 31 -19.06 42.04 4.04
C THR A 31 -20.24 41.12 3.74
N LYS A 32 -20.03 39.80 3.57
CA LYS A 32 -21.12 38.81 3.44
C LYS A 32 -21.49 38.07 4.74
N ALA A 33 -20.75 38.27 5.83
CA ALA A 33 -21.07 37.74 7.16
C ALA A 33 -21.51 38.90 8.07
N SER A 34 -22.81 39.19 8.09
CA SER A 34 -23.41 40.37 8.74
C SER A 34 -23.30 40.45 10.29
N LYS A 35 -22.35 39.73 10.90
CA LYS A 35 -22.13 39.68 12.37
C LYS A 35 -20.68 39.91 12.82
N PHE A 36 -19.75 40.27 11.94
CA PHE A 36 -18.38 40.62 12.34
C PHE A 36 -18.06 42.08 12.00
N SER A 37 -18.08 42.95 13.01
CA SER A 37 -17.64 44.34 12.91
C SER A 37 -16.19 44.49 13.41
N SER A 38 -15.21 44.04 12.63
CA SER A 38 -13.84 44.58 12.70
C SER A 38 -12.98 43.96 11.61
N THR A 39 -12.43 44.79 10.72
CA THR A 39 -11.20 44.49 9.99
C THR A 39 -10.08 44.31 11.02
N SER A 40 -9.66 43.07 11.29
CA SER A 40 -8.45 42.83 12.06
C SER A 40 -7.26 42.87 11.10
N ASP A 41 -6.57 44.00 11.01
CA ASP A 41 -5.27 44.08 10.33
C ASP A 41 -4.25 43.24 11.11
N GLY A 42 -4.06 41.99 10.69
CA GLY A 42 -3.05 41.11 11.26
C GLY A 42 -1.67 41.50 10.72
N THR A 43 -0.79 42.01 11.59
CA THR A 43 0.63 42.19 11.24
C THR A 43 1.40 40.94 11.66
N LEU A 44 2.00 40.21 10.72
CA LEU A 44 2.95 39.15 11.08
C LEU A 44 4.28 39.76 11.51
N LYS A 45 4.77 39.33 12.67
CA LYS A 45 6.09 39.72 13.21
C LYS A 45 7.06 38.58 13.06
N LEU A 46 8.36 38.85 12.99
CA LEU A 46 9.37 37.81 13.17
C LEU A 46 9.34 37.31 14.62
N LYS A 47 9.52 36.00 14.85
CA LYS A 47 9.67 35.52 16.22
C LYS A 47 10.96 36.08 16.82
N PRO A 48 10.95 36.58 18.06
CA PRO A 48 12.13 37.18 18.70
C PRO A 48 13.35 36.27 18.61
N GLY A 49 14.47 36.81 18.11
CA GLY A 49 15.73 36.07 17.98
C GLY A 49 15.77 35.03 16.84
N THR A 50 14.76 34.98 15.97
CA THR A 50 14.72 34.03 14.85
C THR A 50 14.57 34.72 13.50
N LYS A 51 14.82 33.97 12.42
CA LYS A 51 14.58 34.38 11.03
C LYS A 51 13.20 33.96 10.50
N GLU A 52 12.30 33.48 11.36
CA GLU A 52 10.98 32.95 10.95
C GLU A 52 9.84 33.92 11.33
N LEU A 53 8.80 33.98 10.50
CA LEU A 53 7.56 34.67 10.85
C LEU A 53 6.84 33.93 11.99
N ASP A 54 6.23 34.69 12.89
CA ASP A 54 5.32 34.19 13.89
C ASP A 54 3.95 33.93 13.24
N LEU A 55 3.65 32.65 13.02
CA LEU A 55 2.41 32.20 12.38
C LEU A 55 1.28 31.92 13.39
N SER A 56 1.49 32.14 14.68
CA SER A 56 0.51 31.83 15.74
C SER A 56 -0.85 32.51 15.51
N GLY A 57 -0.85 33.74 14.99
CA GLY A 57 -2.09 34.44 14.61
C GLY A 57 -2.85 33.76 13.47
N VAL A 58 -2.14 33.20 12.48
CA VAL A 58 -2.76 32.45 11.37
C VAL A 58 -3.30 31.11 11.87
N GLU A 59 -2.56 30.43 12.73
CA GLU A 59 -2.99 29.18 13.37
C GLU A 59 -4.28 29.38 14.19
N ALA A 60 -4.36 30.48 14.94
CA ALA A 60 -5.57 30.83 15.70
C ALA A 60 -6.78 31.11 14.79
N ILE A 61 -6.58 31.81 13.66
CA ILE A 61 -7.64 32.06 12.67
C ILE A 61 -8.12 30.74 12.05
N ILE A 62 -7.20 29.85 11.64
CA ILE A 62 -7.53 28.53 11.10
C ILE A 62 -8.27 27.68 12.14
N ALA A 63 -7.83 27.70 13.40
CA ALA A 63 -8.47 26.96 14.48
C ALA A 63 -9.89 27.46 14.75
N GLU A 64 -10.13 28.76 14.70
CA GLU A 64 -11.48 29.34 14.86
C GLU A 64 -12.37 29.04 13.65
N ALA A 65 -11.81 29.12 12.43
CA ALA A 65 -12.51 28.77 11.20
C ALA A 65 -12.97 27.30 11.19
N ASN A 66 -12.16 26.39 11.72
CA ASN A 66 -12.51 24.98 11.88
C ASN A 66 -13.68 24.72 12.85
N LYS A 67 -14.00 25.66 13.76
CA LYS A 67 -15.15 25.54 14.66
C LYS A 67 -16.48 25.92 13.99
N LYS A 68 -16.44 26.60 12.85
CA LYS A 68 -17.62 27.14 12.13
C LYS A 68 -17.61 26.68 10.67
N PRO A 69 -17.89 25.39 10.41
CA PRO A 69 -17.76 24.76 9.10
C PRO A 69 -18.69 25.34 8.02
N GLU A 70 -19.63 26.21 8.37
CA GLU A 70 -20.55 26.90 7.45
C GLU A 70 -20.01 28.21 6.86
N LEU A 71 -18.85 28.70 7.30
CA LEU A 71 -18.27 29.97 6.85
C LEU A 71 -17.18 29.76 5.79
N ASP A 72 -17.30 30.46 4.66
CA ASP A 72 -16.29 30.51 3.60
C ASP A 72 -15.11 31.42 4.01
N TYR A 73 -14.08 30.82 4.61
CA TYR A 73 -12.85 31.52 4.99
C TYR A 73 -11.81 31.60 3.86
N THR A 74 -12.09 31.10 2.66
CA THR A 74 -11.13 31.15 1.55
C THR A 74 -10.89 32.59 1.08
N ALA A 75 -11.94 33.42 1.16
CA ALA A 75 -11.86 34.86 0.94
C ALA A 75 -10.91 35.58 1.93
N CYS A 76 -10.69 35.03 3.13
CA CYS A 76 -9.76 35.57 4.12
C CYS A 76 -8.29 35.29 3.80
N ILE A 77 -8.00 34.27 2.99
CA ILE A 77 -6.65 33.72 2.85
C ILE A 77 -6.06 33.99 1.44
N GLY A 78 -6.90 34.16 0.42
CA GLY A 78 -6.49 34.30 -0.98
C GLY A 78 -5.72 35.58 -1.37
N ARG A 79 -5.62 36.59 -0.51
CA ARG A 79 -4.96 37.88 -0.83
C ARG A 79 -3.47 37.98 -0.51
N LEU A 80 -2.81 36.86 -0.18
CA LEU A 80 -1.37 36.85 0.10
C LEU A 80 -0.48 36.94 -1.13
N GLY A 81 -1.01 36.64 -2.32
CA GLY A 81 -0.21 36.52 -3.55
C GLY A 81 -0.03 37.81 -4.36
N GLY A 82 -0.53 38.95 -3.89
CA GLY A 82 -0.62 40.17 -4.71
C GLY A 82 0.08 41.42 -4.15
N ASN A 83 0.53 41.43 -2.91
CA ASN A 83 1.13 42.63 -2.33
C ASN A 83 2.64 42.64 -2.56
N SER A 84 3.07 43.56 -3.41
CA SER A 84 4.44 44.06 -3.46
C SER A 84 4.94 44.30 -2.03
N VAL A 85 6.08 43.73 -1.69
CA VAL A 85 6.84 44.13 -0.50
C VAL A 85 7.27 45.58 -0.75
N SER A 86 6.43 46.57 -0.41
CA SER A 86 6.82 47.97 -0.47
C SER A 86 7.66 48.26 0.76
N SER A 87 8.98 48.16 0.62
CA SER A 87 9.91 48.68 1.61
C SER A 87 9.90 50.21 1.51
N SER A 88 9.13 50.88 2.36
CA SER A 88 9.25 52.34 2.53
C SER A 88 10.49 52.63 3.39
N TYR A 89 11.59 53.07 2.77
CA TYR A 89 12.79 53.52 3.48
C TYR A 89 12.73 55.03 3.68
N SER A 90 12.77 55.49 4.93
CA SER A 90 12.97 56.89 5.26
C SER A 90 14.43 57.16 5.62
N ALA A 91 15.39 56.86 4.72
CA ALA A 91 16.75 57.44 4.66
C ALA A 91 17.67 56.62 3.71
N PRO A 92 18.50 57.27 2.87
CA PRO A 92 19.39 56.60 1.91
C PRO A 92 20.48 55.70 2.54
N ASP A 93 20.88 55.94 3.79
CA ASP A 93 21.97 55.18 4.45
C ASP A 93 21.54 53.79 4.98
N THR A 94 20.23 53.48 5.00
CA THR A 94 19.70 52.21 5.54
C THR A 94 19.67 51.06 4.52
N ALA A 95 19.72 51.36 3.23
CA ALA A 95 19.64 50.33 2.17
C ALA A 95 20.91 49.46 2.12
N ALA A 96 22.10 50.05 2.26
CA ALA A 96 23.37 49.34 2.23
C ALA A 96 23.58 48.42 3.45
N THR A 97 23.05 48.80 4.62
CA THR A 97 23.17 48.02 5.87
C THR A 97 22.14 46.88 5.96
N CYS A 98 20.95 47.02 5.35
CA CYS A 98 19.95 45.95 5.33
C CYS A 98 20.16 44.95 4.16
N ALA A 99 20.94 45.25 3.11
CA ALA A 99 21.04 44.39 1.92
C ALA A 99 21.62 42.96 2.18
N PRO A 100 22.73 42.76 2.94
CA PRO A 100 23.22 41.41 3.26
C PRO A 100 22.24 40.65 4.17
N LYS A 101 21.58 41.37 5.09
CA LYS A 101 20.51 40.82 5.93
C LYS A 101 19.28 40.43 5.11
N PHE A 102 19.03 41.09 3.98
CA PHE A 102 17.89 40.83 3.12
C PHE A 102 17.97 39.47 2.43
N ALA A 103 19.16 39.03 1.99
CA ALA A 103 19.35 37.68 1.43
C ALA A 103 19.04 36.60 2.48
N GLU A 104 19.55 36.77 3.69
CA GLU A 104 19.29 35.85 4.81
C GLU A 104 17.83 35.90 5.31
N LEU A 105 17.21 37.09 5.30
CA LEU A 105 15.78 37.27 5.56
C LEU A 105 14.94 36.63 4.46
N SER A 106 15.38 36.67 3.20
CA SER A 106 14.63 36.10 2.06
C SER A 106 14.49 34.58 2.19
N GLU A 107 15.50 33.89 2.70
CA GLU A 107 15.44 32.45 2.95
C GLU A 107 14.48 32.11 4.11
N GLY A 108 14.56 32.86 5.22
CA GLY A 108 13.64 32.74 6.34
C GLY A 108 12.18 33.06 5.98
N LEU A 109 11.99 34.08 5.13
CA LEU A 109 10.69 34.46 4.57
C LEU A 109 10.17 33.39 3.63
N LYS A 110 11.01 32.84 2.74
CA LYS A 110 10.62 31.74 1.86
C LYS A 110 10.17 30.52 2.66
N LYS A 111 10.94 30.11 3.68
CA LYS A 111 10.58 29.00 4.56
C LYS A 111 9.27 29.26 5.32
N SER A 112 9.04 30.50 5.74
CA SER A 112 7.80 30.91 6.41
C SER A 112 6.61 30.95 5.44
N GLN A 113 6.83 31.40 4.21
CA GLN A 113 5.85 31.37 3.12
C GLN A 113 5.47 29.94 2.75
N ASP A 114 6.44 29.02 2.67
CA ASP A 114 6.21 27.61 2.40
C ASP A 114 5.39 26.95 3.53
N LYS A 115 5.71 27.26 4.79
CA LYS A 115 4.92 26.82 5.96
C LYS A 115 3.48 27.36 5.92
N LEU A 116 3.33 28.65 5.60
CA LEU A 116 2.03 29.31 5.47
C LEU A 116 1.21 28.69 4.34
N ASN A 117 1.79 28.52 3.15
CA ASN A 117 1.16 27.86 2.00
C ASN A 117 0.72 26.42 2.36
N ALA A 118 1.55 25.68 3.11
CA ALA A 118 1.19 24.34 3.56
C ALA A 118 0.03 24.34 4.58
N MET A 119 -0.01 25.29 5.51
CA MET A 119 -1.13 25.45 6.45
C MET A 119 -2.43 25.81 5.75
N VAL A 120 -2.37 26.77 4.84
CA VAL A 120 -3.51 27.20 4.01
C VAL A 120 -3.99 26.07 3.11
N GLY A 121 -3.06 25.36 2.44
CA GLY A 121 -3.39 24.23 1.59
C GLY A 121 -4.10 23.11 2.36
N ARG A 122 -3.62 22.77 3.57
CA ARG A 122 -4.29 21.80 4.45
C ARG A 122 -5.69 22.27 4.87
N TYR A 123 -5.83 23.52 5.29
CA TYR A 123 -7.14 24.05 5.67
C TYR A 123 -8.14 24.03 4.51
N SER A 124 -7.72 24.48 3.32
CA SER A 124 -8.55 24.46 2.11
C SER A 124 -8.92 23.03 1.73
N HIS A 125 -7.98 22.07 1.83
CA HIS A 125 -8.25 20.66 1.59
C HIS A 125 -9.28 20.09 2.58
N ASP A 126 -9.13 20.36 3.89
CA ASP A 126 -10.06 19.89 4.92
C ASP A 126 -11.45 20.52 4.79
N ALA A 127 -11.51 21.83 4.50
CA ALA A 127 -12.77 22.54 4.25
C ALA A 127 -13.47 22.00 3.00
N TYR A 128 -12.71 21.71 1.95
CA TYR A 128 -13.19 21.07 0.72
C TYR A 128 -13.69 19.64 0.99
N ALA A 129 -12.94 18.84 1.75
CA ALA A 129 -13.32 17.48 2.13
C ALA A 129 -14.60 17.44 2.97
N ARG A 130 -14.89 18.47 3.78
CA ARG A 130 -16.11 18.57 4.60
C ARG A 130 -17.33 19.16 3.87
N GLY A 131 -17.20 19.56 2.61
CA GLY A 131 -18.25 20.23 1.85
C GLY A 131 -18.54 21.67 2.31
N ALA A 132 -17.66 22.25 3.11
CA ALA A 132 -17.74 23.64 3.60
C ALA A 132 -17.41 24.66 2.50
N LEU A 133 -16.76 24.20 1.43
CA LEU A 133 -16.50 24.99 0.23
C LEU A 133 -17.36 24.42 -0.92
N PRO A 134 -18.10 25.25 -1.66
CA PRO A 134 -18.69 24.80 -2.91
C PRO A 134 -17.58 24.28 -3.83
N SER A 135 -17.92 23.42 -4.79
CA SER A 135 -17.01 23.19 -5.91
C SER A 135 -16.69 24.57 -6.46
N TYR A 136 -15.42 24.99 -6.44
CA TYR A 136 -15.04 26.28 -6.99
C TYR A 136 -15.66 26.33 -8.40
N GLU A 137 -16.66 27.19 -8.64
CA GLU A 137 -16.96 27.58 -10.01
C GLU A 137 -15.60 27.99 -10.60
N PRO A 138 -15.29 27.65 -11.85
CA PRO A 138 -14.28 28.43 -12.55
C PRO A 138 -14.81 29.87 -12.62
N LEU A 139 -14.46 30.64 -11.60
CA LEU A 139 -14.54 32.09 -11.46
C LEU A 139 -15.71 32.72 -12.21
N GLY A 140 -16.92 32.60 -11.66
CA GLY A 140 -18.01 33.50 -11.98
C GLY A 140 -17.61 34.94 -11.63
N GLU A 141 -17.28 35.71 -12.67
CA GLU A 141 -17.27 37.18 -12.83
C GLU A 141 -16.53 38.09 -11.81
N ALA A 142 -16.03 37.60 -10.67
CA ALA A 142 -15.52 38.47 -9.59
C ALA A 142 -14.04 38.28 -9.21
N TYR A 143 -13.26 37.52 -9.98
CA TYR A 143 -11.79 37.63 -9.95
C TYR A 143 -11.33 38.37 -11.21
N PRO A 144 -10.37 39.31 -11.14
CA PRO A 144 -9.76 39.84 -12.35
C PRO A 144 -9.21 38.66 -13.14
N GLY A 145 -9.72 38.48 -14.36
CA GLY A 145 -9.61 37.26 -15.13
C GLY A 145 -8.17 36.75 -15.33
N LEU A 146 -8.07 35.49 -15.72
CA LEU A 146 -6.83 34.88 -16.24
C LEU A 146 -6.26 35.61 -17.48
N ASP A 147 -6.95 36.62 -17.98
CA ASP A 147 -6.47 37.58 -18.98
C ASP A 147 -5.35 38.50 -18.47
N SER A 148 -5.04 38.49 -17.17
CA SER A 148 -3.76 39.03 -16.68
C SER A 148 -2.62 38.11 -17.12
N PRO A 149 -1.75 38.54 -18.07
CA PRO A 149 -0.72 37.68 -18.65
C PRO A 149 0.27 37.17 -17.60
N ALA A 150 0.46 37.92 -16.51
CA ALA A 150 1.39 37.57 -15.43
C ALA A 150 0.82 36.52 -14.48
N TYR A 151 -0.49 36.55 -14.19
CA TYR A 151 -1.10 35.68 -13.18
C TYR A 151 -1.46 34.30 -13.77
N GLY A 152 -2.01 34.27 -14.98
CA GLY A 152 -2.30 33.02 -15.72
C GLY A 152 -1.04 32.21 -16.04
N TYR A 153 0.09 32.87 -16.30
CA TYR A 153 1.37 32.21 -16.57
C TYR A 153 1.89 31.42 -15.35
N SER A 154 1.84 31.99 -14.15
CA SER A 154 2.35 31.34 -12.93
C SER A 154 1.57 30.08 -12.54
N LYS A 155 0.23 30.09 -12.68
CA LYS A 155 -0.62 28.93 -12.39
C LYS A 155 -0.52 27.86 -13.47
N ARG A 156 -0.43 28.23 -14.76
CA ARG A 156 -0.13 27.27 -15.84
C ARG A 156 1.19 26.55 -15.59
N GLN A 157 2.23 27.27 -15.18
CA GLN A 157 3.53 26.67 -14.83
C GLN A 157 3.45 25.73 -13.63
N GLN A 158 2.60 25.99 -12.64
CA GLN A 158 2.41 25.08 -11.49
C GLN A 158 1.78 23.74 -11.87
N VAL A 159 1.12 23.64 -13.02
CA VAL A 159 0.47 22.41 -13.50
C VAL A 159 1.29 21.73 -14.60
N ILE A 160 1.79 22.54 -15.54
CA ILE A 160 2.61 22.05 -16.65
C ILE A 160 3.91 21.44 -16.12
N ARG A 161 4.51 22.04 -15.08
CA ARG A 161 5.79 21.57 -14.54
C ARG A 161 5.70 20.18 -13.91
N PRO A 162 4.71 19.86 -13.05
CA PRO A 162 4.46 18.48 -12.61
C PRO A 162 4.15 17.51 -13.76
N LEU A 163 3.43 17.94 -14.79
CA LEU A 163 3.13 17.08 -15.94
C LEU A 163 4.39 16.75 -16.76
N TRP A 164 5.31 17.71 -16.91
CA TRP A 164 6.59 17.50 -17.59
C TRP A 164 7.61 16.70 -16.77
N SER A 165 7.44 16.65 -15.44
CA SER A 165 8.22 15.82 -14.53
C SER A 165 7.53 14.49 -14.20
N CYS A 166 6.67 13.98 -15.09
CA CYS A 166 5.98 12.69 -14.90
C CYS A 166 5.17 12.58 -13.60
N GLY A 167 4.61 13.70 -13.17
CA GLY A 167 3.82 13.82 -11.95
C GLY A 167 4.65 14.09 -10.71
N GLU A 168 5.93 14.48 -10.78
CA GLU A 168 6.69 14.93 -9.60
C GLU A 168 6.34 16.38 -9.21
N GLY A 169 5.92 16.60 -7.96
CA GLY A 169 5.44 17.92 -7.46
C GLY A 169 3.94 17.94 -7.12
N PHE A 170 3.50 18.86 -6.26
CA PHE A 170 2.10 18.95 -5.85
C PHE A 170 1.21 19.44 -7.00
N ILE A 171 0.18 18.67 -7.34
CA ILE A 171 -0.89 19.12 -8.24
C ILE A 171 -2.04 19.52 -7.31
N ASP A 172 -2.32 20.82 -7.26
CA ASP A 172 -3.44 21.35 -6.48
C ASP A 172 -4.77 20.82 -7.09
N PRO A 173 -5.63 20.14 -6.31
CA PRO A 173 -6.94 19.68 -6.77
C PRO A 173 -7.79 20.82 -7.36
N ALA A 174 -7.59 22.07 -6.91
CA ALA A 174 -8.28 23.24 -7.44
C ALA A 174 -7.86 23.62 -8.86
N LEU A 175 -6.77 23.03 -9.39
CA LEU A 175 -6.25 23.24 -10.74
C LEU A 175 -6.73 22.19 -11.75
N LEU A 176 -7.67 21.32 -11.38
CA LEU A 176 -8.41 20.48 -12.33
C LEU A 176 -9.46 21.32 -13.09
N ASP A 177 -9.04 22.46 -13.63
CA ASP A 177 -9.91 23.30 -14.44
C ASP A 177 -10.16 22.67 -15.82
N ARG A 178 -11.24 23.12 -16.47
CA ARG A 178 -11.67 22.61 -17.77
C ARG A 178 -10.60 22.82 -18.85
N GLU A 179 -9.79 23.88 -18.76
CA GLU A 179 -8.78 24.22 -19.77
C GLU A 179 -7.60 23.22 -19.71
N ILE A 180 -7.07 22.96 -18.52
CA ILE A 180 -6.00 21.98 -18.28
C ILE A 180 -6.47 20.59 -18.67
N LEU A 181 -7.67 20.20 -18.24
CA LEU A 181 -8.20 18.88 -18.55
C LEU A 181 -8.43 18.71 -20.06
N SER A 182 -8.95 19.74 -20.75
CA SER A 182 -9.12 19.71 -22.21
C SER A 182 -7.80 19.63 -22.98
N ASN A 183 -6.70 20.11 -22.37
CA ASN A 183 -5.37 20.11 -22.97
C ASN A 183 -4.50 18.91 -22.55
N LEU A 184 -4.97 18.04 -21.65
CA LEU A 184 -4.20 16.88 -21.13
C LEU A 184 -3.61 16.03 -22.23
N LYS A 185 -4.40 15.72 -23.26
CA LYS A 185 -3.95 14.92 -24.41
C LYS A 185 -2.75 15.57 -25.12
N THR A 186 -2.80 16.88 -25.31
CA THR A 186 -1.72 17.66 -25.92
C THR A 186 -0.50 17.76 -25.01
N LEU A 187 -0.71 18.01 -23.71
CA LEU A 187 0.35 18.14 -22.71
C LEU A 187 1.10 16.83 -22.45
N THR A 188 0.41 15.70 -22.62
CA THR A 188 0.98 14.38 -22.38
C THR A 188 1.43 13.68 -23.65
N LYS A 189 1.12 14.18 -24.86
CA LYS A 189 1.34 13.46 -26.13
C LYS A 189 2.78 12.92 -26.29
N ASP A 190 3.77 13.71 -25.90
CA ASP A 190 5.21 13.43 -26.05
C ASP A 190 5.81 12.70 -24.84
N GLN A 191 5.01 12.46 -23.79
CA GLN A 191 5.45 11.76 -22.60
C GLN A 191 5.53 10.24 -22.86
N SER A 192 6.49 9.57 -22.20
CA SER A 192 6.62 8.11 -22.26
C SER A 192 5.35 7.43 -21.71
N PRO A 193 5.07 6.17 -22.11
CA PRO A 193 3.94 5.41 -21.55
C PRO A 193 3.93 5.39 -20.00
N ASP A 194 5.09 5.21 -19.38
CA ASP A 194 5.25 5.23 -17.92
C ASP A 194 4.94 6.60 -17.32
N CYS A 195 5.38 7.66 -18.00
CA CYS A 195 5.16 9.03 -17.55
C CYS A 195 3.67 9.42 -17.63
N LYS A 196 3.02 9.10 -18.76
CA LYS A 196 1.57 9.22 -18.95
C LYS A 196 0.82 8.50 -17.84
N LYS A 197 1.22 7.26 -17.57
CA LYS A 197 0.61 6.44 -16.53
C LYS A 197 0.73 7.07 -15.14
N LYS A 198 1.92 7.53 -14.73
CA LYS A 198 2.13 8.21 -13.44
C LYS A 198 1.25 9.46 -13.30
N ILE A 199 1.15 10.25 -14.37
CA ILE A 199 0.26 11.42 -14.44
C ILE A 199 -1.20 11.01 -14.25
N GLY A 200 -1.68 10.04 -15.03
CA GLY A 200 -3.05 9.53 -14.93
C GLY A 200 -3.38 9.04 -13.54
N ASN A 201 -2.42 8.35 -12.91
CA ASN A 201 -2.57 7.80 -11.57
C ASN A 201 -2.75 8.88 -10.51
N ARG A 202 -1.92 9.91 -10.58
CA ARG A 202 -1.97 11.01 -9.63
C ARG A 202 -3.25 11.82 -9.78
N MET A 203 -3.72 12.01 -11.02
CA MET A 203 -5.00 12.65 -11.29
C MET A 203 -6.18 11.80 -10.81
N ALA A 204 -6.13 10.47 -10.95
CA ALA A 204 -7.13 9.58 -10.39
C ALA A 204 -7.20 9.65 -8.86
N HIS A 205 -6.05 9.69 -8.18
CA HIS A 205 -5.99 9.91 -6.73
C HIS A 205 -6.62 11.25 -6.31
N LEU A 206 -6.29 12.34 -7.02
CA LEU A 206 -6.88 13.65 -6.73
C LEU A 206 -8.39 13.66 -6.94
N LEU A 207 -8.89 12.94 -7.94
CA LEU A 207 -10.33 12.78 -8.18
C LEU A 207 -11.00 11.93 -7.09
N TYR A 208 -10.32 10.89 -6.61
CA TYR A 208 -10.81 10.06 -5.51
C TYR A 208 -10.89 10.85 -4.20
N ASP A 209 -9.83 11.57 -3.83
CA ASP A 209 -9.78 12.42 -2.64
C ASP A 209 -10.75 13.60 -2.74
N ALA A 210 -11.10 13.99 -3.97
CA ALA A 210 -12.15 14.97 -4.25
C ALA A 210 -13.57 14.38 -4.19
N GLN A 211 -13.82 13.14 -3.76
CA GLN A 211 -15.18 12.68 -3.54
C GLN A 211 -15.71 13.10 -2.16
N LEU A 212 -16.97 13.55 -2.11
CA LEU A 212 -17.71 13.73 -0.85
C LEU A 212 -18.41 12.42 -0.52
N ASP A 213 -18.37 12.01 0.74
CA ASP A 213 -19.07 10.81 1.18
C ASP A 213 -20.61 11.00 1.11
N ALA A 214 -21.36 9.90 1.19
CA ALA A 214 -22.81 9.95 1.07
C ALA A 214 -23.49 10.83 2.13
N LYS A 215 -22.94 10.90 3.36
CA LYS A 215 -23.46 11.73 4.45
C LYS A 215 -23.20 13.21 4.18
N GLN A 216 -22.03 13.54 3.65
CA GLN A 216 -21.66 14.89 3.23
C GLN A 216 -22.48 15.34 2.02
N CYS A 217 -22.69 14.47 1.03
CA CYS A 217 -23.55 14.75 -0.12
C CYS A 217 -25.02 14.95 0.27
N ALA A 218 -25.52 14.22 1.27
CA ALA A 218 -26.86 14.46 1.82
C ALA A 218 -26.97 15.84 2.50
N LYS A 219 -25.89 16.31 3.12
CA LYS A 219 -25.82 17.62 3.78
C LYS A 219 -25.65 18.78 2.77
N PHE A 220 -25.00 18.54 1.63
CA PHE A 220 -24.69 19.55 0.60
C PHE A 220 -25.04 19.04 -0.81
N PRO A 221 -26.33 18.89 -1.15
CA PRO A 221 -26.75 18.20 -2.38
C PRO A 221 -26.34 18.95 -3.66
N VAL A 222 -26.45 20.28 -3.67
CA VAL A 222 -26.09 21.10 -4.85
C VAL A 222 -24.56 21.10 -5.10
N PRO A 223 -23.70 21.44 -4.10
CA PRO A 223 -22.25 21.34 -4.27
C PRO A 223 -21.77 19.91 -4.61
N CYS A 224 -22.44 18.89 -4.07
CA CYS A 224 -22.12 17.50 -4.39
C CYS A 224 -22.44 17.17 -5.86
N GLY A 225 -23.60 17.59 -6.38
CA GLY A 225 -23.98 17.37 -7.78
C GLY A 225 -23.00 18.02 -8.76
N GLU A 226 -22.61 19.27 -8.52
CA GLU A 226 -21.64 19.98 -9.36
C GLU A 226 -20.25 19.34 -9.33
N ARG A 227 -19.80 18.93 -8.14
CA ARG A 227 -18.50 18.29 -7.95
C ARG A 227 -18.44 16.93 -8.65
N ARG A 228 -19.51 16.15 -8.55
CA ARG A 228 -19.67 14.88 -9.26
C ARG A 228 -19.68 15.06 -10.78
N ALA A 229 -20.36 16.08 -11.30
CA ALA A 229 -20.33 16.41 -12.73
C ALA A 229 -18.92 16.78 -13.22
N LYS A 230 -18.17 17.57 -12.45
CA LYS A 230 -16.77 17.89 -12.74
C LYS A 230 -15.86 16.66 -12.67
N LEU A 231 -16.10 15.75 -11.72
CA LEU A 231 -15.37 14.49 -11.62
C LEU A 231 -15.56 13.63 -12.87
N ALA A 232 -16.82 13.45 -13.28
CA ALA A 232 -17.17 12.70 -14.49
C ALA A 232 -16.52 13.30 -15.74
N GLN A 233 -16.52 14.63 -15.83
CA GLN A 233 -15.87 15.36 -16.92
C GLN A 233 -14.34 15.14 -16.91
N ALA A 234 -13.69 15.23 -15.75
CA ALA A 234 -12.26 14.97 -15.62
C ALA A 234 -11.87 13.53 -15.99
N MET A 235 -12.68 12.55 -15.58
CA MET A 235 -12.49 11.16 -15.99
C MET A 235 -12.59 10.97 -17.50
N SER A 236 -13.54 11.63 -18.16
CA SER A 236 -13.66 11.62 -19.63
C SER A 236 -12.40 12.16 -20.30
N TYR A 237 -11.86 13.28 -19.79
CA TYR A 237 -10.63 13.86 -20.34
C TYR A 237 -9.39 12.97 -20.14
N LEU A 238 -9.29 12.29 -18.98
CA LEU A 238 -8.24 11.32 -18.72
C LEU A 238 -8.35 10.09 -19.62
N ALA A 239 -9.56 9.60 -19.87
CA ALA A 239 -9.82 8.52 -20.81
C ALA A 239 -9.44 8.92 -22.26
N ASP A 240 -9.84 10.11 -22.70
CA ASP A 240 -9.51 10.63 -24.05
C ASP A 240 -8.00 10.84 -24.26
N ALA A 241 -7.26 11.09 -23.17
CA ALA A 241 -5.80 11.17 -23.16
C ALA A 241 -5.11 9.79 -23.06
N GLY A 242 -5.87 8.69 -22.97
CA GLY A 242 -5.34 7.33 -22.82
C GLY A 242 -4.73 7.05 -21.45
N LEU A 243 -5.12 7.82 -20.43
CA LEU A 243 -4.58 7.76 -19.08
C LEU A 243 -5.44 6.91 -18.13
N LEU A 244 -6.71 6.67 -18.49
CA LEU A 244 -7.65 5.80 -17.80
C LEU A 244 -8.42 4.93 -18.81
N PRO A 245 -9.02 3.80 -18.38
CA PRO A 245 -9.95 3.03 -19.22
C PRO A 245 -11.10 3.92 -19.72
N TYR A 246 -11.51 3.73 -20.98
CA TYR A 246 -12.58 4.53 -21.58
C TYR A 246 -13.91 4.36 -20.83
N LEU A 247 -14.48 5.47 -20.36
CA LEU A 247 -15.89 5.53 -19.97
C LEU A 247 -16.70 5.90 -21.21
N SER A 248 -17.71 5.11 -21.54
CA SER A 248 -18.59 5.45 -22.65
C SER A 248 -19.35 6.76 -22.36
N PRO A 249 -19.75 7.54 -23.39
CA PRO A 249 -20.52 8.76 -23.19
C PRO A 249 -21.87 8.52 -22.49
N ALA A 250 -22.42 7.30 -22.59
CA ALA A 250 -23.62 6.88 -21.86
C ALA A 250 -23.34 6.74 -20.36
N GLU A 251 -22.20 6.15 -19.98
CA GLU A 251 -21.78 6.02 -18.59
C GLU A 251 -21.43 7.37 -17.97
N ALA A 252 -20.70 8.23 -18.70
CA ALA A 252 -20.42 9.60 -18.25
C ALA A 252 -21.71 10.42 -18.02
N ARG A 253 -22.72 10.25 -18.89
CA ARG A 253 -24.05 10.87 -18.71
C ARG A 253 -24.86 10.26 -17.58
N ALA A 254 -24.76 8.95 -17.33
CA ALA A 254 -25.41 8.29 -16.21
C ALA A 254 -24.86 8.80 -14.86
N VAL A 255 -23.54 9.02 -14.79
CA VAL A 255 -22.88 9.64 -13.63
C VAL A 255 -23.33 11.09 -13.39
N GLN A 256 -23.72 11.81 -14.45
CA GLN A 256 -24.15 13.21 -14.40
C GLN A 256 -25.64 13.39 -14.01
N LYS A 257 -26.52 12.44 -14.35
CA LYS A 257 -27.97 12.65 -14.32
C LYS A 257 -28.65 12.27 -13.00
N ASP A 258 -28.09 11.34 -12.23
CA ASP A 258 -28.70 10.85 -11.00
C ASP A 258 -27.70 10.92 -9.84
N CYS A 259 -27.92 11.84 -8.91
CA CYS A 259 -27.17 11.89 -7.64
C CYS A 259 -27.36 10.63 -6.76
N VAL A 260 -28.24 9.71 -7.19
CA VAL A 260 -28.67 8.47 -6.51
C VAL A 260 -28.18 7.21 -7.24
N VAL A 261 -27.59 7.31 -8.44
CA VAL A 261 -27.00 6.13 -9.09
C VAL A 261 -25.86 5.59 -8.25
N ASP A 262 -25.87 4.27 -8.07
CA ASP A 262 -24.86 3.49 -7.36
C ASP A 262 -23.46 3.79 -7.91
N TRP A 263 -22.78 4.73 -7.26
CA TRP A 263 -21.38 5.07 -7.51
C TRP A 263 -20.44 3.87 -7.30
N GLY A 264 -20.94 2.73 -6.78
CA GLY A 264 -20.20 1.47 -6.75
C GLY A 264 -19.56 1.13 -8.08
N SER A 265 -20.23 1.36 -9.22
CA SER A 265 -19.65 1.04 -10.54
C SER A 265 -18.54 2.02 -10.96
N ALA A 266 -18.74 3.33 -10.81
CA ALA A 266 -17.75 4.34 -11.16
C ALA A 266 -16.55 4.33 -10.21
N ASN A 267 -16.78 4.19 -8.90
CA ASN A 267 -15.73 4.01 -7.91
C ASN A 267 -15.00 2.69 -8.12
N SER A 268 -15.70 1.61 -8.46
CA SER A 268 -15.05 0.35 -8.84
C SER A 268 -14.12 0.54 -10.03
N LYS A 269 -14.48 1.34 -11.04
CA LYS A 269 -13.61 1.62 -12.20
C LYS A 269 -12.44 2.54 -11.88
N ILE A 270 -12.62 3.56 -11.03
CA ILE A 270 -11.52 4.41 -10.53
C ILE A 270 -10.56 3.56 -9.69
N HIS A 271 -11.08 2.79 -8.74
CA HIS A 271 -10.30 1.84 -7.94
C HIS A 271 -9.62 0.81 -8.83
N GLN A 272 -10.31 0.28 -9.84
CA GLN A 272 -9.74 -0.64 -10.80
C GLN A 272 -8.57 0.01 -11.54
N ALA A 273 -8.71 1.24 -12.02
CA ALA A 273 -7.64 1.95 -12.72
C ALA A 273 -6.46 2.32 -11.81
N MET A 274 -6.71 2.79 -10.58
CA MET A 274 -5.67 3.03 -9.57
C MET A 274 -4.96 1.74 -9.20
N ASN A 275 -5.73 0.65 -9.03
CA ASN A 275 -5.19 -0.67 -8.80
C ASN A 275 -4.36 -1.13 -10.03
N GLU A 276 -4.85 -1.01 -11.27
CA GLU A 276 -4.14 -1.30 -12.53
C GLU A 276 -2.87 -0.48 -12.72
N SER A 277 -2.85 0.71 -12.15
CA SER A 277 -1.66 1.55 -12.21
C SER A 277 -0.60 1.16 -11.20
N ASN A 278 -1.01 0.94 -9.94
CA ASN A 278 -0.15 0.40 -8.89
C ASN A 278 0.34 -1.03 -9.24
N LYS A 279 -0.48 -1.82 -9.95
CA LYS A 279 -0.16 -3.17 -10.45
C LYS A 279 1.00 -3.19 -11.45
N VAL A 280 1.17 -2.15 -12.29
CA VAL A 280 2.27 -2.14 -13.28
C VAL A 280 3.60 -1.73 -12.66
N VAL A 281 3.61 -0.81 -11.68
CA VAL A 281 4.83 -0.54 -10.90
C VAL A 281 5.18 -1.76 -10.04
N ALA A 282 4.17 -2.44 -9.48
CA ALA A 282 4.39 -3.69 -8.76
C ALA A 282 4.91 -4.81 -9.68
N CYS A 283 4.58 -4.78 -10.97
CA CYS A 283 4.99 -5.77 -11.95
C CYS A 283 6.38 -5.59 -12.56
N GLU A 284 7.05 -4.49 -12.29
CA GLU A 284 8.40 -4.28 -12.77
C GLU A 284 9.31 -5.37 -12.21
N GLU A 285 9.92 -6.14 -13.12
CA GLU A 285 10.89 -7.15 -12.74
C GLU A 285 12.11 -6.46 -12.18
N LEU A 286 12.46 -6.79 -10.94
CA LEU A 286 13.71 -6.35 -10.36
C LEU A 286 14.87 -6.87 -11.22
N THR A 287 15.86 -6.02 -11.44
CA THR A 287 17.18 -6.44 -11.94
C THR A 287 18.08 -6.80 -10.75
N PRO A 288 19.11 -7.65 -10.93
CA PRO A 288 20.02 -7.99 -9.85
C PRO A 288 20.63 -6.75 -9.18
N GLY A 289 20.58 -6.70 -7.84
CA GLY A 289 20.98 -5.56 -7.03
C GLY A 289 19.84 -4.61 -6.65
N GLN A 290 18.69 -4.66 -7.34
CA GLN A 290 17.54 -3.81 -7.01
C GLN A 290 16.72 -4.38 -5.86
N SER A 291 16.07 -3.46 -5.14
CA SER A 291 15.15 -3.75 -4.05
C SER A 291 13.92 -2.87 -4.15
N LYS A 292 12.76 -3.37 -3.70
CA LYS A 292 11.53 -2.58 -3.55
C LYS A 292 10.81 -2.93 -2.26
N VAL A 293 10.10 -1.96 -1.69
CA VAL A 293 9.17 -2.21 -0.59
C VAL A 293 7.86 -2.74 -1.16
N VAL A 294 7.34 -3.81 -0.57
CA VAL A 294 6.04 -4.40 -0.87
C VAL A 294 5.17 -4.20 0.35
N GLN A 295 4.14 -3.35 0.21
CA GLN A 295 3.26 -2.99 1.30
C GLN A 295 1.80 -2.95 0.85
N GLY A 296 0.89 -3.44 1.70
CA GLY A 296 -0.55 -3.39 1.48
C GLY A 296 -1.09 -4.60 0.73
N ASN A 297 -2.29 -4.47 0.15
CA ASN A 297 -2.96 -5.58 -0.52
C ASN A 297 -2.26 -5.92 -1.86
N THR A 298 -1.72 -7.13 -1.97
CA THR A 298 -1.05 -7.65 -3.18
C THR A 298 -2.00 -8.33 -4.16
N GLY A 299 -3.30 -8.33 -3.86
CA GLY A 299 -4.38 -8.97 -4.62
C GLY A 299 -4.91 -10.26 -3.99
N THR A 300 -4.33 -10.72 -2.89
CA THR A 300 -4.71 -11.96 -2.18
C THR A 300 -5.67 -11.73 -1.01
N GLY A 301 -6.02 -10.46 -0.73
CA GLY A 301 -6.80 -10.09 0.46
C GLY A 301 -5.95 -9.92 1.73
N GLY A 302 -4.72 -10.43 1.75
CA GLY A 302 -3.74 -10.21 2.81
C GLY A 302 -2.92 -8.93 2.63
N GLY A 303 -2.49 -8.32 3.74
CA GLY A 303 -1.58 -7.17 3.72
C GLY A 303 -0.13 -7.61 3.74
N ALA A 304 0.60 -7.38 2.65
CA ALA A 304 2.04 -7.61 2.61
C ALA A 304 2.82 -6.49 3.34
N GLN A 305 3.92 -6.84 3.99
CA GLN A 305 4.83 -5.92 4.69
C GLN A 305 6.28 -6.43 4.65
N TYR A 306 6.96 -6.26 3.52
CA TYR A 306 8.35 -6.70 3.35
C TYR A 306 9.13 -5.87 2.33
N ALA A 307 10.44 -6.10 2.26
CA ALA A 307 11.30 -5.60 1.19
C ALA A 307 11.75 -6.79 0.34
N LEU A 308 11.54 -6.70 -0.96
CA LEU A 308 11.97 -7.71 -1.93
C LEU A 308 13.22 -7.22 -2.64
N SER A 309 14.29 -8.00 -2.58
CA SER A 309 15.54 -7.76 -3.28
C SER A 309 15.82 -8.87 -4.29
N LYS A 310 16.31 -8.53 -5.48
CA LYS A 310 16.86 -9.52 -6.41
C LYS A 310 18.37 -9.58 -6.22
N VAL A 311 18.86 -10.61 -5.55
CA VAL A 311 20.28 -10.74 -5.17
C VAL A 311 21.13 -11.43 -6.24
N GLY A 312 20.50 -12.06 -7.23
CA GLY A 312 21.14 -12.64 -8.40
C GLY A 312 20.13 -12.86 -9.53
N PRO A 313 20.55 -13.42 -10.68
CA PRO A 313 19.65 -13.68 -11.81
C PRO A 313 18.39 -14.47 -11.40
N ASP A 314 18.59 -15.54 -10.63
CA ASP A 314 17.55 -16.48 -10.19
C ASP A 314 17.44 -16.55 -8.66
N ALA A 315 17.84 -15.48 -7.97
CA ALA A 315 17.89 -15.43 -6.51
C ALA A 315 17.23 -14.17 -5.98
N PHE A 316 16.23 -14.37 -5.14
CA PHE A 316 15.46 -13.34 -4.45
C PHE A 316 15.69 -13.43 -2.95
N ARG A 317 15.55 -12.30 -2.27
CA ARG A 317 15.52 -12.21 -0.82
C ARG A 317 14.31 -11.39 -0.39
N ALA A 318 13.48 -11.93 0.48
CA ALA A 318 12.42 -11.21 1.18
C ALA A 318 12.87 -10.89 2.61
N THR A 319 12.98 -9.61 2.92
CA THR A 319 13.34 -9.11 4.24
C THR A 319 12.11 -8.60 4.97
N VAL A 320 11.83 -9.15 6.15
CA VAL A 320 10.76 -8.69 7.05
C VAL A 320 11.34 -7.98 8.27
N ASP A 321 10.61 -7.02 8.83
CA ASP A 321 10.97 -6.38 10.09
C ASP A 321 9.89 -6.69 11.14
N LEU A 322 10.23 -7.55 12.10
CA LEU A 322 9.29 -8.01 13.11
C LEU A 322 9.56 -7.33 14.45
N SER A 323 8.50 -6.76 15.03
CA SER A 323 8.49 -6.12 16.35
C SER A 323 7.57 -6.87 17.31
N PHE A 324 8.10 -7.30 18.45
CA PHE A 324 7.37 -8.11 19.42
C PHE A 324 6.87 -7.26 20.59
N VAL A 325 5.56 -7.29 20.86
CA VAL A 325 4.89 -6.45 21.87
C VAL A 325 4.01 -7.25 22.83
N GLN A 326 3.68 -6.66 23.97
CA GLN A 326 2.73 -7.19 24.94
C GLN A 326 1.30 -6.76 24.57
N PRO A 327 0.33 -7.70 24.41
CA PRO A 327 -1.02 -7.37 23.94
C PRO A 327 -1.83 -6.49 24.90
N ASN A 328 -1.63 -6.64 26.21
CA ASN A 328 -2.47 -6.02 27.25
C ASN A 328 -1.99 -4.62 27.67
N THR A 329 -1.37 -3.87 26.77
CA THR A 329 -0.86 -2.53 27.06
C THR A 329 -1.30 -1.52 26.01
N THR A 330 -1.70 -0.33 26.44
CA THR A 330 -2.08 0.77 25.54
C THR A 330 -1.24 2.01 25.90
N PRO A 331 -0.30 2.44 25.04
CA PRO A 331 0.11 1.79 23.77
C PRO A 331 0.80 0.43 23.99
N PRO A 332 0.84 -0.45 22.98
CA PRO A 332 1.56 -1.72 23.06
C PRO A 332 3.02 -1.49 23.46
N LYS A 333 3.44 -2.12 24.55
CA LYS A 333 4.82 -2.06 25.03
C LYS A 333 5.64 -3.18 24.41
N PRO A 334 6.92 -2.95 24.06
CA PRO A 334 7.81 -4.03 23.66
C PRO A 334 7.86 -5.14 24.72
N VAL A 335 7.98 -6.39 24.29
CA VAL A 335 8.32 -7.49 25.21
C VAL A 335 9.72 -7.29 25.83
N SER A 336 10.07 -8.09 26.84
CA SER A 336 11.42 -8.01 27.42
C SER A 336 12.50 -8.21 26.34
N ALA A 337 13.65 -7.54 26.50
CA ALA A 337 14.76 -7.68 25.56
C ALA A 337 15.20 -9.16 25.38
N ALA A 338 15.15 -9.96 26.45
CA ALA A 338 15.43 -11.39 26.42
C ALA A 338 14.40 -12.17 25.59
N THR A 339 13.10 -11.90 25.77
CA THR A 339 12.01 -12.51 24.98
C THR A 339 12.14 -12.14 23.50
N SER A 340 12.37 -10.85 23.21
CA SER A 340 12.58 -10.35 21.84
C SER A 340 13.78 -11.02 21.17
N ALA A 341 14.92 -11.10 21.86
CA ALA A 341 16.12 -11.78 21.34
C ALA A 341 15.87 -13.26 21.08
N ARG A 342 15.17 -13.97 21.98
CA ARG A 342 14.83 -15.38 21.81
C ARG A 342 13.94 -15.62 20.58
N LEU A 343 12.88 -14.82 20.42
CA LEU A 343 11.98 -14.92 19.27
C LEU A 343 12.69 -14.58 17.95
N ARG A 344 13.49 -13.50 17.93
CA ARG A 344 14.32 -13.16 16.75
C ARG A 344 15.30 -14.28 16.41
N ASN A 345 15.93 -14.92 17.40
CA ASN A 345 16.82 -16.06 17.17
C ASN A 345 16.06 -17.29 16.64
N ALA A 346 14.85 -17.56 17.14
CA ALA A 346 14.01 -18.64 16.62
C ALA A 346 13.63 -18.41 15.15
N VAL A 347 13.26 -17.18 14.79
CA VAL A 347 12.99 -16.78 13.39
C VAL A 347 14.23 -16.96 12.51
N LYS A 348 15.39 -16.45 12.93
CA LYS A 348 16.67 -16.61 12.19
C LYS A 348 17.05 -18.08 12.00
N ALA A 349 16.91 -18.89 13.04
CA ALA A 349 17.18 -20.32 12.98
C ALA A 349 16.23 -21.02 11.99
N CYS A 350 14.95 -20.65 12.00
CA CYS A 350 13.98 -21.16 11.03
C CYS A 350 14.31 -20.74 9.60
N PHE A 351 14.62 -19.45 9.35
CA PHE A 351 15.00 -18.96 8.03
C PHE A 351 16.27 -19.63 7.51
N THR A 352 17.23 -19.91 8.39
CA THR A 352 18.43 -20.70 8.05
C THR A 352 18.06 -22.12 7.62
N LYS A 353 17.13 -22.77 8.33
CA LYS A 353 16.62 -24.10 7.94
C LYS A 353 15.90 -24.08 6.59
N LEU A 354 15.18 -23.00 6.29
CA LEU A 354 14.45 -22.83 5.02
C LEU A 354 15.33 -22.47 3.82
N LYS A 355 16.65 -22.27 4.02
CA LYS A 355 17.56 -21.90 2.93
C LYS A 355 17.56 -22.96 1.84
N GLY A 356 17.12 -22.57 0.64
CA GLY A 356 16.99 -23.46 -0.51
C GLY A 356 15.71 -24.29 -0.55
N ALA A 357 14.79 -24.13 0.41
CA ALA A 357 13.50 -24.82 0.42
C ALA A 357 12.39 -24.06 -0.33
N LEU A 358 12.56 -22.76 -0.56
CA LEU A 358 11.58 -21.92 -1.27
C LEU A 358 12.07 -21.70 -2.71
N LYS A 359 11.43 -22.34 -3.68
CA LYS A 359 11.85 -22.33 -5.08
C LYS A 359 10.67 -22.12 -6.04
N GLY A 360 10.95 -21.45 -7.15
CA GLY A 360 10.07 -21.38 -8.31
C GLY A 360 10.12 -22.65 -9.16
N ASP A 361 9.26 -22.69 -10.18
CA ASP A 361 9.23 -23.72 -11.23
C ASP A 361 10.48 -23.69 -12.11
N GLY A 362 11.02 -22.50 -12.38
CA GLY A 362 12.26 -22.27 -13.12
C GLY A 362 13.54 -22.56 -12.32
N GLY A 363 13.42 -22.92 -11.04
CA GLY A 363 14.55 -23.14 -10.14
C GLY A 363 15.05 -21.88 -9.44
N GLU A 364 14.37 -20.74 -9.62
CA GLU A 364 14.64 -19.53 -8.85
C GLU A 364 14.49 -19.81 -7.36
N THR A 365 15.21 -19.06 -6.53
CA THR A 365 15.22 -19.26 -5.08
C THR A 365 14.75 -18.02 -4.35
N LEU A 366 14.08 -18.22 -3.21
CA LEU A 366 13.68 -17.17 -2.29
C LEU A 366 14.33 -17.42 -0.93
N GLU A 367 15.19 -16.50 -0.49
CA GLU A 367 15.74 -16.47 0.86
C GLU A 367 14.89 -15.55 1.76
N LEU A 368 14.57 -16.00 2.97
CA LEU A 368 13.95 -15.16 3.98
C LEU A 368 15.02 -14.53 4.86
N ALA A 369 14.87 -13.24 5.15
CA ALA A 369 15.76 -12.50 6.03
C ALA A 369 14.95 -11.70 7.06
N LEU A 370 15.50 -11.59 8.27
CA LEU A 370 14.99 -10.69 9.30
C LEU A 370 15.84 -9.42 9.28
N ARG A 371 15.19 -8.26 9.30
CA ARG A 371 15.88 -6.97 9.37
C ARG A 371 16.67 -6.85 10.66
N GLU A 372 17.95 -6.51 10.54
CA GLU A 372 18.83 -6.15 11.65
C GLU A 372 19.06 -4.64 11.72
N SER A 373 19.43 -4.15 12.91
CA SER A 373 19.71 -2.71 13.11
C SER A 373 20.89 -2.20 12.28
N SER A 374 21.78 -3.10 11.84
CA SER A 374 22.94 -2.80 11.00
C SER A 374 22.63 -2.74 9.51
N ASP A 375 21.43 -3.14 9.08
CA ASP A 375 21.11 -3.21 7.66
C ASP A 375 20.94 -1.81 7.06
N THR A 376 21.69 -1.53 6.00
CA THR A 376 21.68 -0.24 5.28
C THR A 376 20.79 -0.26 4.03
N GLY A 377 20.19 -1.40 3.71
CA GLY A 377 19.34 -1.59 2.54
C GLY A 377 17.94 -0.96 2.67
N THR A 378 17.10 -1.21 1.67
CA THR A 378 15.69 -0.79 1.67
C THR A 378 14.97 -1.34 2.90
N ALA A 379 14.54 -0.43 3.77
CA ALA A 379 13.83 -0.72 4.99
C ALA A 379 12.42 -1.31 4.70
N PRO A 380 12.11 -2.56 5.09
CA PRO A 380 10.73 -3.04 5.08
C PRO A 380 9.88 -2.30 6.14
N PRO A 381 8.54 -2.26 5.98
CA PRO A 381 7.63 -1.84 7.03
C PRO A 381 7.74 -2.78 8.23
N THR A 382 7.62 -2.22 9.44
CA THR A 382 7.59 -3.02 10.66
C THR A 382 6.25 -3.72 10.83
N HIS A 383 6.26 -5.04 10.97
CA HIS A 383 5.13 -5.87 11.35
C HIS A 383 5.14 -6.09 12.86
N THR A 384 4.05 -5.74 13.54
CA THR A 384 3.93 -5.91 15.00
C THR A 384 3.25 -7.23 15.33
N ILE A 385 3.90 -7.99 16.22
CA ILE A 385 3.45 -9.30 16.70
C ILE A 385 3.22 -9.20 18.21
N ALA A 386 1.98 -9.40 18.64
CA ALA A 386 1.66 -9.61 20.03
C ALA A 386 2.20 -10.97 20.49
N VAL A 387 2.90 -10.98 21.63
CA VAL A 387 3.38 -12.22 22.24
C VAL A 387 2.49 -12.55 23.42
N ASP A 388 1.74 -13.66 23.29
CA ASP A 388 0.77 -14.11 24.28
C ASP A 388 0.70 -15.64 24.31
N SER A 389 0.01 -16.21 25.28
CA SER A 389 -0.32 -17.64 25.29
C SER A 389 -1.66 -17.87 24.61
N VAL A 390 -1.62 -18.08 23.30
CA VAL A 390 -2.80 -18.37 22.48
C VAL A 390 -2.82 -19.83 22.03
N GLU A 391 -4.01 -20.38 21.87
CA GLU A 391 -4.20 -21.74 21.33
C GLU A 391 -3.91 -21.78 19.82
N ARG A 392 -4.34 -20.74 19.09
CA ARG A 392 -4.10 -20.56 17.66
C ARG A 392 -3.29 -19.28 17.47
N MET A 393 -2.11 -19.44 16.88
CA MET A 393 -1.27 -18.32 16.46
C MET A 393 -1.73 -17.81 15.09
N ASP A 394 -1.42 -16.56 14.80
CA ASP A 394 -1.63 -15.92 13.51
C ASP A 394 -0.47 -14.95 13.20
N ALA A 395 -0.51 -14.28 12.05
CA ALA A 395 0.56 -13.36 11.64
C ALA A 395 0.83 -12.25 12.67
N ALA A 396 -0.18 -11.87 13.46
CA ALA A 396 -0.11 -10.79 14.44
C ALA A 396 0.04 -11.28 15.89
N THR A 397 -0.07 -12.59 16.19
CA THR A 397 -0.08 -13.11 17.56
C THR A 397 0.64 -14.44 17.68
N TRP A 398 1.75 -14.48 18.43
CA TRP A 398 2.61 -15.66 18.58
C TRP A 398 2.80 -16.08 20.03
N ASN A 399 3.02 -17.38 20.24
CA ASN A 399 3.50 -17.92 21.50
C ASN A 399 5.03 -17.77 21.62
N GLU A 400 5.54 -17.70 22.85
CA GLU A 400 6.98 -17.58 23.11
C GLU A 400 7.80 -18.79 22.61
N ASP A 401 7.15 -19.95 22.46
CA ASP A 401 7.76 -21.21 22.03
C ASP A 401 7.39 -21.61 20.60
N ILE A 402 6.94 -20.65 19.78
CA ILE A 402 6.56 -20.86 18.36
C ILE A 402 7.60 -21.71 17.59
N LYS A 403 7.10 -22.70 16.83
CA LYS A 403 7.93 -23.65 16.07
C LYS A 403 8.13 -23.19 14.63
N CYS A 404 9.18 -23.67 13.98
CA CYS A 404 9.55 -23.23 12.63
C CYS A 404 8.45 -23.42 11.55
N PRO A 405 7.67 -24.52 11.51
CA PRO A 405 6.57 -24.62 10.56
C PRO A 405 5.53 -23.50 10.70
N VAL A 406 5.19 -23.13 11.94
CA VAL A 406 4.29 -22.01 12.23
C VAL A 406 4.95 -20.68 11.85
N ILE A 407 6.22 -20.43 12.24
CA ILE A 407 6.96 -19.22 11.82
C ILE A 407 6.93 -19.08 10.30
N ALA A 408 7.16 -20.16 9.56
CA ALA A 408 7.14 -20.14 8.10
C ALA A 408 5.77 -19.74 7.56
N HIS A 409 4.70 -20.37 8.05
CA HIS A 409 3.31 -20.05 7.67
C HIS A 409 2.95 -18.59 7.97
N GLU A 410 3.18 -18.14 9.20
CA GLU A 410 2.83 -16.78 9.61
C GLU A 410 3.65 -15.72 8.86
N VAL A 411 4.92 -16.01 8.58
CA VAL A 411 5.74 -15.10 7.76
C VAL A 411 5.22 -15.06 6.32
N MET A 412 4.71 -16.15 5.75
CA MET A 412 4.10 -16.10 4.41
C MET A 412 2.88 -15.18 4.37
N HIS A 413 2.09 -15.09 5.45
CA HIS A 413 1.05 -14.06 5.58
C HIS A 413 1.61 -12.65 5.60
N VAL A 414 2.72 -12.41 6.32
CA VAL A 414 3.42 -11.11 6.29
C VAL A 414 3.92 -10.77 4.88
N LEU A 415 4.28 -11.78 4.08
CA LEU A 415 4.64 -11.61 2.67
C LEU A 415 3.42 -11.46 1.74
N GLY A 416 2.21 -11.63 2.26
CA GLY A 416 0.96 -11.42 1.54
C GLY A 416 0.33 -12.67 0.95
N LEU A 417 0.74 -13.89 1.32
CA LEU A 417 -0.02 -15.09 0.98
C LEU A 417 -1.21 -15.26 1.92
N PRO A 418 -2.39 -15.66 1.44
CA PRO A 418 -3.53 -15.94 2.29
C PRO A 418 -3.49 -17.37 2.82
N ASP A 419 -4.35 -17.68 3.78
CA ASP A 419 -4.65 -19.07 4.11
C ASP A 419 -5.29 -19.80 2.92
N GLU A 420 -5.03 -21.11 2.82
CA GLU A 420 -5.54 -21.97 1.74
C GLU A 420 -6.15 -23.30 2.27
N TYR A 421 -6.54 -23.33 3.56
CA TYR A 421 -7.26 -24.44 4.21
C TYR A 421 -8.72 -24.10 4.51
N PRO A 422 -9.62 -25.11 4.61
CA PRO A 422 -10.97 -24.87 5.07
C PRO A 422 -10.96 -24.45 6.55
N GLU A 423 -11.53 -23.28 6.85
CA GLU A 423 -11.65 -22.79 8.24
C GLU A 423 -12.56 -23.72 9.06
N LYS A 424 -12.17 -24.01 10.30
CA LYS A 424 -12.86 -24.97 11.19
C LYS A 424 -13.17 -24.42 12.58
N TRP A 425 -12.55 -23.31 12.97
CA TRP A 425 -12.54 -22.81 14.33
C TRP A 425 -13.27 -21.49 14.46
N ILE A 426 -13.05 -20.60 13.48
CA ILE A 426 -13.60 -19.25 13.47
C ILE A 426 -14.91 -19.25 12.71
N GLY A 427 -15.92 -18.57 13.25
CA GLY A 427 -17.23 -18.51 12.63
C GLY A 427 -18.27 -17.96 13.58
N LYS A 428 -19.49 -18.44 13.41
CA LYS A 428 -20.61 -18.12 14.29
C LYS A 428 -21.14 -19.36 14.98
N LYS A 429 -21.66 -19.16 16.19
CA LYS A 429 -22.42 -20.14 16.96
C LYS A 429 -23.85 -19.64 17.11
N MET A 430 -24.81 -20.48 16.74
CA MET A 430 -26.23 -20.19 16.93
C MET A 430 -26.62 -20.43 18.39
N ASN A 431 -27.22 -19.42 19.01
CA ASN A 431 -27.75 -19.46 20.36
C ASN A 431 -29.16 -20.06 20.37
N ALA A 432 -29.65 -20.42 21.57
CA ALA A 432 -30.98 -21.02 21.73
C ALA A 432 -32.14 -20.09 21.28
N ASP A 433 -31.91 -18.77 21.26
CA ASP A 433 -32.85 -17.76 20.79
C ASP A 433 -32.77 -17.50 19.27
N GLY A 434 -31.93 -18.25 18.54
CA GLY A 434 -31.70 -18.08 17.10
C GLY A 434 -30.71 -16.96 16.74
N SER A 435 -30.18 -16.22 17.71
CA SER A 435 -29.11 -15.24 17.46
C SER A 435 -27.77 -15.92 17.20
N PHE A 436 -26.83 -15.20 16.58
CA PHE A 436 -25.48 -15.70 16.33
C PHE A 436 -24.45 -14.95 17.17
N THR A 437 -23.51 -15.69 17.76
CA THR A 437 -22.32 -15.13 18.40
C THR A 437 -21.09 -15.48 17.59
N GLU A 438 -20.20 -14.51 17.35
CA GLU A 438 -18.90 -14.81 16.78
C GLU A 438 -18.09 -15.63 17.78
N VAL A 439 -17.51 -16.71 17.29
CA VAL A 439 -16.67 -17.59 18.09
C VAL A 439 -15.33 -17.76 17.39
N LYS A 440 -14.26 -17.73 18.19
CA LYS A 440 -12.89 -18.02 17.72
C LYS A 440 -12.53 -19.50 17.87
N LYS A 441 -13.48 -20.30 18.35
CA LYS A 441 -13.38 -21.73 18.61
C LYS A 441 -14.78 -22.34 18.56
N ASP A 442 -14.88 -23.59 18.12
CA ASP A 442 -16.13 -24.34 18.10
C ASP A 442 -17.24 -23.71 17.24
N ALA A 443 -16.86 -23.07 16.12
CA ALA A 443 -17.82 -22.66 15.10
C ALA A 443 -18.60 -23.89 14.60
N THR A 444 -19.91 -23.73 14.41
CA THR A 444 -20.68 -24.80 13.78
C THR A 444 -20.24 -24.94 12.32
N PRO A 445 -20.12 -26.16 11.75
CA PRO A 445 -19.66 -26.35 10.37
C PRO A 445 -20.44 -25.53 9.32
N ALA A 446 -21.74 -25.31 9.53
CA ALA A 446 -22.60 -24.51 8.67
C ALA A 446 -22.41 -22.99 8.82
N ALA A 447 -21.54 -22.55 9.72
CA ALA A 447 -21.32 -21.14 10.05
C ALA A 447 -19.83 -20.84 10.28
N THR A 448 -18.93 -21.65 9.71
CA THR A 448 -17.50 -21.32 9.66
C THR A 448 -17.29 -20.09 8.80
N SER A 449 -16.41 -19.19 9.23
CA SER A 449 -15.96 -18.05 8.44
C SER A 449 -15.16 -18.52 7.22
N TYR A 450 -14.94 -17.62 6.27
CA TYR A 450 -13.96 -17.80 5.17
C TYR A 450 -14.24 -18.96 4.22
N ASP A 451 -15.50 -19.35 4.07
CA ASP A 451 -15.94 -20.44 3.18
C ASP A 451 -15.75 -20.12 1.68
N CYS A 452 -15.51 -18.86 1.33
CA CYS A 452 -15.15 -18.47 -0.03
C CYS A 452 -13.69 -18.80 -0.40
N ARG A 453 -12.86 -19.27 0.53
CA ARG A 453 -11.43 -19.51 0.30
C ARG A 453 -11.19 -20.66 -0.69
N ALA A 454 -10.25 -20.48 -1.62
CA ALA A 454 -9.78 -21.57 -2.47
C ALA A 454 -8.93 -22.54 -1.65
N ILE A 455 -9.17 -23.84 -1.80
CA ILE A 455 -8.54 -24.87 -0.98
C ILE A 455 -7.36 -25.49 -1.75
N ALA A 456 -6.16 -25.34 -1.19
CA ALA A 456 -4.94 -25.95 -1.70
C ALA A 456 -4.83 -27.43 -1.30
N PRO A 457 -3.88 -28.19 -1.86
CA PRO A 457 -3.50 -29.49 -1.32
C PRO A 457 -2.99 -29.40 0.12
N LEU A 458 -3.09 -30.49 0.87
CA LEU A 458 -2.62 -30.55 2.27
C LEU A 458 -1.14 -30.22 2.41
N ASP A 459 -0.32 -30.54 1.42
CA ASP A 459 1.12 -30.26 1.41
C ASP A 459 1.46 -28.83 0.97
N SER A 460 0.49 -27.93 0.80
CA SER A 460 0.75 -26.48 0.72
C SER A 460 1.13 -25.95 2.10
N LEU A 461 2.17 -25.11 2.15
CA LEU A 461 2.54 -24.38 3.36
C LEU A 461 1.39 -23.51 3.87
N MET A 462 0.51 -23.03 2.99
CA MET A 462 -0.65 -22.19 3.32
C MET A 462 -1.92 -22.99 3.66
N ASN A 463 -1.92 -24.32 3.48
CA ASN A 463 -3.00 -25.20 3.94
C ASN A 463 -2.64 -25.88 5.27
N ASP A 464 -1.59 -26.70 5.27
CA ASP A 464 -1.09 -27.38 6.47
C ASP A 464 0.44 -27.33 6.47
N HIS A 465 0.96 -26.40 7.26
CA HIS A 465 2.40 -26.17 7.35
C HIS A 465 3.17 -27.36 7.91
N ASN A 466 2.57 -28.25 8.70
CA ASN A 466 3.25 -29.45 9.17
C ASN A 466 3.33 -30.48 8.05
N ALA A 467 2.22 -30.72 7.35
CA ALA A 467 2.19 -31.62 6.20
C ALA A 467 3.12 -31.14 5.08
N ALA A 468 3.23 -29.82 4.83
CA ALA A 468 4.18 -29.26 3.89
C ALA A 468 5.64 -29.54 4.28
N PHE A 469 5.99 -29.38 5.57
CA PHE A 469 7.32 -29.70 6.08
C PHE A 469 7.62 -31.20 6.02
N ASP A 470 6.64 -32.06 6.35
CA ASP A 470 6.77 -33.51 6.25
C ASP A 470 6.92 -33.97 4.80
N ALA A 471 6.24 -33.30 3.86
CA ALA A 471 6.37 -33.57 2.43
C ALA A 471 7.72 -33.10 1.85
N TYR A 472 8.32 -32.04 2.41
CA TYR A 472 9.62 -31.53 1.95
C TYR A 472 10.81 -32.21 2.64
N TRP A 473 10.71 -32.45 3.96
CA TRP A 473 11.70 -33.16 4.78
C TRP A 473 11.05 -34.39 5.44
N PRO A 474 10.72 -35.43 4.66
CA PRO A 474 10.15 -36.63 5.24
C PRO A 474 11.13 -37.24 6.25
N ALA A 475 10.63 -37.59 7.44
CA ALA A 475 11.44 -38.27 8.46
C ALA A 475 12.00 -39.60 7.94
N ASP A 476 11.25 -40.26 7.05
CA ASP A 476 11.61 -41.51 6.45
C ASP A 476 11.46 -41.48 4.93
N LEU A 477 12.45 -41.98 4.23
CA LEU A 477 12.37 -42.26 2.80
C LEU A 477 11.88 -43.70 2.61
N LEU A 478 10.84 -43.87 1.80
CA LEU A 478 10.36 -45.18 1.38
C LEU A 478 11.03 -45.53 0.06
N VAL A 479 11.79 -46.62 0.05
CA VAL A 479 12.64 -47.00 -1.08
C VAL A 479 12.28 -48.39 -1.59
N CYS A 480 12.08 -48.47 -2.90
CA CYS A 480 11.90 -49.71 -3.62
C CYS A 480 13.19 -50.15 -4.28
N LYS A 481 13.47 -51.45 -4.23
CA LYS A 481 14.63 -52.08 -4.86
C LYS A 481 14.16 -53.04 -5.94
N CYS A 482 14.66 -52.84 -7.15
CA CYS A 482 14.55 -53.79 -8.26
C CYS A 482 15.93 -54.38 -8.55
N GLN A 483 16.02 -55.63 -8.98
CA GLN A 483 17.24 -56.13 -9.62
C GLN A 483 17.35 -55.48 -11.00
N THR A 484 18.54 -55.06 -11.44
CA THR A 484 18.73 -54.44 -12.77
C THR A 484 18.38 -55.38 -13.91
N SER A 485 18.41 -56.70 -13.68
CA SER A 485 17.95 -57.72 -14.62
C SER A 485 16.42 -57.79 -14.74
N ASP A 486 15.67 -57.23 -13.79
CA ASP A 486 14.21 -57.16 -13.83
C ASP A 486 13.77 -55.87 -14.54
N LEU A 487 13.79 -55.95 -15.88
CA LEU A 487 13.40 -54.85 -16.77
C LEU A 487 11.96 -54.37 -16.54
N LYS A 488 11.07 -55.27 -16.09
CA LYS A 488 9.68 -54.91 -15.79
C LYS A 488 9.63 -54.09 -14.51
N CYS A 489 10.24 -54.59 -13.42
CA CYS A 489 10.29 -53.88 -12.15
C CYS A 489 10.91 -52.48 -12.30
N THR A 490 12.03 -52.39 -13.02
CA THR A 490 12.70 -51.10 -13.28
C THR A 490 11.83 -50.15 -14.11
N SER A 491 11.21 -50.61 -15.20
CA SER A 491 10.30 -49.76 -16.01
C SER A 491 9.04 -49.33 -15.26
N ASP A 492 8.57 -50.14 -14.32
CA ASP A 492 7.40 -49.85 -13.49
C ASP A 492 7.75 -48.95 -12.30
N MET A 493 9.04 -48.81 -11.94
CA MET A 493 9.44 -47.86 -10.89
C MET A 493 9.18 -46.41 -11.28
N ASP A 494 9.36 -46.06 -12.56
CA ASP A 494 9.11 -44.70 -13.07
C ASP A 494 7.62 -44.30 -12.98
N LYS A 495 6.74 -45.28 -12.70
CA LYS A 495 5.29 -45.10 -12.58
C LYS A 495 4.81 -45.00 -11.13
N LEU A 496 5.72 -45.12 -10.14
CA LEU A 496 5.36 -44.99 -8.73
C LEU A 496 5.07 -43.52 -8.40
N ASP A 497 3.98 -43.25 -7.69
CA ASP A 497 3.39 -41.91 -7.57
C ASP A 497 3.41 -41.32 -6.16
N GLY A 498 4.35 -41.67 -5.29
CA GLY A 498 4.28 -41.25 -3.87
C GLY A 498 3.53 -42.22 -2.98
N THR A 499 2.45 -42.80 -3.50
CA THR A 499 1.38 -43.41 -2.70
C THR A 499 1.36 -44.93 -2.74
N ALA A 500 2.21 -45.54 -3.57
CA ALA A 500 2.25 -46.98 -3.72
C ALA A 500 2.62 -47.67 -2.40
N LYS A 501 1.77 -48.62 -1.97
CA LYS A 501 2.00 -49.42 -0.76
C LYS A 501 2.96 -50.59 -0.97
N LYS A 502 3.31 -50.88 -2.23
CA LYS A 502 4.18 -51.97 -2.66
C LYS A 502 5.06 -51.51 -3.79
N CYS A 503 6.25 -52.08 -3.84
CA CYS A 503 7.18 -51.93 -4.96
C CYS A 503 6.72 -52.73 -6.17
N PRO A 504 7.23 -52.44 -7.39
CA PRO A 504 6.82 -53.16 -8.60
C PRO A 504 7.08 -54.67 -8.58
N ASN A 505 8.06 -55.13 -7.79
CA ASN A 505 8.34 -56.54 -7.53
C ASN A 505 7.39 -57.17 -6.47
N GLY A 506 6.39 -56.43 -5.99
CA GLY A 506 5.43 -56.88 -4.97
C GLY A 506 5.93 -56.78 -3.52
N GLN A 507 7.18 -56.40 -3.27
CA GLN A 507 7.73 -56.25 -1.92
C GLN A 507 7.21 -54.98 -1.24
N ALA A 508 7.24 -54.97 0.10
CA ALA A 508 7.03 -53.74 0.85
C ALA A 508 8.25 -52.82 0.68
N PRO A 509 8.05 -51.49 0.58
CA PRO A 509 9.17 -50.56 0.52
C PRO A 509 9.98 -50.56 1.82
N GLU A 510 11.29 -50.39 1.68
CA GLU A 510 12.19 -50.22 2.82
C GLU A 510 12.11 -48.79 3.35
N LYS A 511 12.06 -48.66 4.67
CA LYS A 511 11.96 -47.37 5.38
C LYS A 511 13.35 -46.94 5.84
N HIS A 512 13.86 -45.85 5.29
CA HIS A 512 15.16 -45.29 5.65
C HIS A 512 14.97 -44.00 6.44
N ASN A 513 15.43 -43.97 7.70
CA ASN A 513 15.36 -42.78 8.53
C ASN A 513 16.39 -41.75 8.07
N ILE A 514 15.92 -40.63 7.51
CA ILE A 514 16.82 -39.62 6.92
C ILE A 514 17.38 -38.68 7.98
N ALA A 515 16.72 -38.58 9.14
CA ALA A 515 17.13 -37.71 10.24
C ALA A 515 18.46 -38.16 10.89
N GLY A 516 18.85 -39.43 10.75
CA GLY A 516 20.09 -39.97 11.28
C GLY A 516 21.27 -40.06 10.30
N GLU A 517 21.02 -40.28 9.00
CA GLU A 517 22.04 -40.83 8.10
C GLU A 517 22.57 -39.86 7.02
N MET A 518 21.86 -38.77 6.66
CA MET A 518 22.24 -37.94 5.51
C MET A 518 22.49 -36.47 5.88
N LYS A 519 23.75 -36.11 6.14
CA LYS A 519 24.21 -34.72 6.26
C LYS A 519 24.39 -34.08 4.88
N GLY A 520 23.64 -33.01 4.60
CA GLY A 520 23.99 -31.84 3.77
C GLY A 520 24.18 -32.02 2.26
N ASP A 521 24.96 -32.99 1.81
CA ASP A 521 25.40 -33.08 0.40
C ASP A 521 24.75 -34.23 -0.37
N ALA A 522 24.35 -35.30 0.30
CA ALA A 522 23.64 -36.43 -0.33
C ALA A 522 22.28 -36.02 -0.95
N TRP A 523 21.64 -34.99 -0.38
CA TRP A 523 20.35 -34.48 -0.85
C TRP A 523 20.42 -33.79 -2.22
N ARG A 524 21.56 -33.22 -2.62
CA ARG A 524 21.68 -32.52 -3.91
C ARG A 524 21.55 -33.46 -5.11
N GLY A 525 21.76 -34.76 -4.90
CA GLY A 525 21.64 -35.80 -5.92
C GLY A 525 20.20 -36.24 -6.22
N ILE A 526 19.32 -36.25 -5.21
CA ILE A 526 17.97 -36.87 -5.25
C ILE A 526 16.97 -36.05 -6.11
N GLY A 527 17.44 -34.98 -6.78
CA GLY A 527 16.60 -33.98 -7.44
C GLY A 527 15.91 -34.39 -8.74
N ARG A 528 16.02 -35.61 -9.26
CA ARG A 528 15.30 -36.05 -10.47
C ARG A 528 14.74 -37.45 -10.25
N ASN A 529 13.66 -37.78 -10.96
CA ASN A 529 13.29 -39.16 -11.32
C ASN A 529 14.42 -39.90 -12.10
N THR A 530 15.69 -39.53 -11.90
CA THR A 530 16.79 -40.42 -12.22
C THR A 530 16.74 -41.50 -11.17
N VAL A 531 16.20 -42.64 -11.57
CA VAL A 531 16.74 -43.94 -11.21
C VAL A 531 18.25 -43.78 -10.99
N TYR A 532 18.66 -43.77 -9.72
CA TYR A 532 20.07 -43.89 -9.39
C TYR A 532 20.44 -45.34 -9.70
N SER A 533 20.87 -45.59 -10.94
CA SER A 533 21.84 -46.65 -11.15
C SER A 533 23.11 -46.15 -10.48
N HIS A 534 23.34 -46.53 -9.21
CA HIS A 534 24.71 -46.58 -8.70
C HIS A 534 25.43 -47.68 -9.49
N GLY A 535 25.78 -47.34 -10.73
CA GLY A 535 26.76 -48.05 -11.52
C GLY A 535 28.13 -47.57 -11.07
N GLU A 536 28.50 -47.87 -9.82
CA GLU A 536 29.85 -48.41 -9.70
C GLU A 536 29.74 -49.84 -10.24
N PRO A 537 30.41 -50.16 -11.37
CA PRO A 537 30.41 -51.52 -11.89
C PRO A 537 31.14 -52.40 -10.88
N GLY A 538 30.39 -53.03 -9.95
CA GLY A 538 30.99 -53.90 -8.95
C GLY A 538 30.12 -54.33 -7.78
N VAL A 539 29.06 -53.60 -7.40
CA VAL A 539 28.29 -53.95 -6.20
C VAL A 539 26.82 -54.16 -6.54
N ASN A 540 26.46 -55.43 -6.80
CA ASN A 540 25.11 -56.01 -6.89
C ASN A 540 24.09 -55.20 -7.69
N GLY A 541 23.93 -55.51 -8.99
CA GLY A 541 23.00 -54.86 -9.93
C GLY A 541 21.58 -54.64 -9.40
N GLN A 542 21.40 -53.55 -8.67
CA GLN A 542 20.14 -53.14 -8.07
C GLN A 542 19.84 -51.71 -8.47
N THR A 543 18.56 -51.46 -8.70
CA THR A 543 17.98 -50.20 -9.10
C THR A 543 17.06 -49.72 -7.99
N TRP A 544 17.17 -48.45 -7.63
CA TRP A 544 16.46 -47.88 -6.48
C TRP A 544 15.45 -46.84 -6.96
N GLY A 545 14.23 -46.91 -6.44
CA GLY A 545 13.14 -45.97 -6.72
C GLY A 545 12.56 -45.45 -5.42
N TYR A 546 12.39 -44.14 -5.32
CA TYR A 546 11.81 -43.50 -4.14
C TYR A 546 10.31 -43.43 -4.30
N LEU A 547 9.58 -43.87 -3.28
CA LEU A 547 8.13 -43.75 -3.26
C LEU A 547 7.76 -42.32 -2.89
N ASN A 548 8.09 -41.85 -1.69
CA ASN A 548 7.79 -40.49 -1.25
C ASN A 548 8.91 -39.51 -1.64
N MET A 549 8.96 -39.16 -2.92
CA MET A 549 9.90 -38.12 -3.37
C MET A 549 9.63 -36.82 -2.61
N PRO A 550 10.62 -36.31 -1.87
CA PRO A 550 10.47 -35.05 -1.16
C PRO A 550 10.17 -33.96 -2.17
N ARG A 551 9.25 -33.06 -1.81
CA ARG A 551 8.96 -31.91 -2.66
C ARG A 551 10.23 -31.13 -2.93
N ARG A 552 10.35 -30.60 -4.14
CA ARG A 552 11.46 -29.71 -4.51
C ARG A 552 11.38 -28.35 -3.84
N SER A 553 10.19 -27.96 -3.39
CA SER A 553 9.94 -26.74 -2.63
C SER A 553 8.76 -26.88 -1.67
N LEU A 554 8.84 -26.14 -0.55
CA LEU A 554 7.72 -25.90 0.36
C LEU A 554 6.62 -25.01 -0.23
N LEU A 555 6.96 -24.16 -1.21
CA LEU A 555 5.97 -23.35 -1.92
C LEU A 555 5.55 -24.05 -3.21
N TYR A 556 4.31 -23.83 -3.60
CA TYR A 556 3.88 -24.07 -4.96
C TYR A 556 4.38 -22.98 -5.91
N PRO A 557 4.49 -23.27 -7.23
CA PRO A 557 4.93 -22.29 -8.22
C PRO A 557 4.15 -20.96 -8.16
N ALA A 558 2.82 -21.01 -8.05
CA ALA A 558 2.01 -19.79 -7.99
C ALA A 558 2.23 -18.96 -6.72
N GLU A 559 2.35 -19.61 -5.56
CA GLU A 559 2.69 -18.96 -4.29
C GLU A 559 4.05 -18.26 -4.41
N PHE A 560 5.07 -18.96 -4.91
CA PHE A 560 6.40 -18.38 -5.15
C PHE A 560 6.33 -17.17 -6.08
N ARG A 561 5.65 -17.29 -7.22
CA ARG A 561 5.49 -16.19 -8.19
C ARG A 561 4.75 -15.00 -7.58
N ALA A 562 3.74 -15.23 -6.73
CA ALA A 562 3.02 -14.16 -6.03
C ALA A 562 3.94 -13.37 -5.10
N LEU A 563 4.92 -14.01 -4.46
CA LEU A 563 5.89 -13.37 -3.58
C LEU A 563 6.97 -12.58 -4.32
N VAL A 564 7.51 -13.12 -5.42
CA VAL A 564 8.62 -12.47 -6.15
C VAL A 564 8.13 -11.49 -7.23
N ARG A 565 6.85 -11.56 -7.59
CA ARG A 565 6.17 -10.64 -8.51
C ARG A 565 4.82 -10.19 -7.93
N PRO A 566 4.82 -9.51 -6.77
CA PRO A 566 3.58 -9.11 -6.10
C PRO A 566 2.77 -8.16 -6.98
N GLY A 567 1.45 -8.32 -7.01
CA GLY A 567 0.56 -7.47 -7.81
C GLY A 567 0.58 -7.72 -9.32
N CYS A 568 1.40 -8.67 -9.82
CA CYS A 568 1.41 -9.03 -11.24
C CYS A 568 0.18 -9.83 -11.67
N LEU A 569 -0.90 -9.15 -12.05
CA LEU A 569 -2.12 -9.83 -12.48
C LEU A 569 -1.91 -10.79 -13.63
N ASP A 570 -1.20 -10.42 -14.70
CA ASP A 570 -1.12 -11.29 -15.87
C ASP A 570 -0.40 -12.62 -15.57
N ARG A 571 0.65 -12.58 -14.75
CA ARG A 571 1.43 -13.76 -14.36
C ARG A 571 0.84 -14.54 -13.19
N ASN A 572 0.04 -13.88 -12.35
CA ASN A 572 -0.60 -14.48 -11.19
C ASN A 572 -2.13 -14.52 -11.34
N LYS A 573 -2.67 -14.45 -12.56
CA LYS A 573 -4.10 -14.20 -12.82
C LYS A 573 -4.97 -15.22 -12.11
N THR A 574 -4.70 -16.49 -12.34
CA THR A 574 -5.45 -17.60 -11.72
C THR A 574 -5.28 -17.58 -10.21
N TYR A 575 -4.04 -17.49 -9.72
CA TYR A 575 -3.76 -17.48 -8.28
C TYR A 575 -4.47 -16.34 -7.55
N LEU A 576 -4.33 -15.10 -8.03
CA LEU A 576 -4.96 -13.94 -7.42
C LEU A 576 -6.48 -13.98 -7.52
N ALA A 577 -7.04 -14.51 -8.61
CA ALA A 577 -8.48 -14.72 -8.71
C ALA A 577 -9.00 -15.73 -7.67
N CYS A 578 -8.24 -16.81 -7.41
CA CYS A 578 -8.58 -17.79 -6.37
C CYS A 578 -8.37 -17.24 -4.95
N ALA A 579 -7.30 -16.47 -4.74
CA ALA A 579 -6.90 -15.92 -3.45
C ALA A 579 -7.72 -14.72 -2.99
N ARG A 580 -8.32 -13.95 -3.91
CA ARG A 580 -8.99 -12.65 -3.65
C ARG A 580 -10.01 -12.68 -2.49
N ASP A 581 -10.72 -13.79 -2.35
CA ASP A 581 -11.81 -13.96 -1.38
C ASP A 581 -11.42 -14.85 -0.20
N SER A 582 -10.13 -15.05 0.06
CA SER A 582 -9.63 -15.92 1.13
C SER A 582 -10.12 -15.56 2.54
N THR A 583 -10.56 -14.31 2.72
CA THR A 583 -11.12 -13.75 3.96
C THR A 583 -12.61 -13.40 3.86
N ALA A 584 -13.26 -13.72 2.74
CA ALA A 584 -14.70 -13.48 2.57
C ALA A 584 -15.51 -14.64 3.13
N THR A 585 -16.61 -14.32 3.81
CA THR A 585 -17.60 -15.31 4.27
C THR A 585 -18.90 -15.07 3.51
N SER A 586 -19.47 -16.13 2.93
CA SER A 586 -20.70 -16.07 2.15
C SER A 586 -21.93 -15.82 3.01
N PRO A 587 -23.06 -15.37 2.44
CA PRO A 587 -24.31 -15.24 3.17
C PRO A 587 -24.85 -16.58 3.70
N GLU A 588 -24.57 -17.69 3.01
CA GLU A 588 -24.94 -19.04 3.42
C GLU A 588 -24.23 -19.45 4.73
N HIS A 589 -23.03 -18.92 4.95
CA HIS A 589 -22.26 -19.04 6.19
C HIS A 589 -22.46 -17.83 7.13
N TYR A 590 -23.56 -17.10 6.97
CA TYR A 590 -23.94 -15.93 7.76
C TYR A 590 -22.94 -14.77 7.68
N GLY A 591 -22.08 -14.74 6.67
CA GLY A 591 -21.22 -13.60 6.35
C GLY A 591 -21.99 -12.47 5.67
N THR A 592 -21.34 -11.32 5.57
CA THR A 592 -21.82 -10.17 4.78
C THR A 592 -21.16 -10.09 3.41
N GLY A 593 -20.12 -10.89 3.18
CA GLY A 593 -19.42 -10.96 1.91
C GLY A 593 -20.21 -11.78 0.89
N ARG A 594 -19.83 -11.67 -0.39
CA ARG A 594 -20.26 -12.60 -1.43
C ARG A 594 -19.02 -13.24 -2.02
N CYS A 595 -19.03 -14.56 -2.15
CA CYS A 595 -18.01 -15.22 -2.94
C CYS A 595 -18.10 -14.70 -4.38
N SER A 596 -16.95 -14.37 -4.95
CA SER A 596 -16.84 -13.91 -6.32
C SER A 596 -17.43 -14.94 -7.28
N VAL A 597 -18.40 -14.48 -8.08
CA VAL A 597 -19.06 -15.31 -9.11
C VAL A 597 -18.17 -15.57 -10.33
N ASP A 598 -17.09 -14.79 -10.48
CA ASP A 598 -16.11 -14.86 -11.57
C ASP A 598 -14.86 -15.69 -11.21
N LYS A 599 -14.93 -16.55 -10.17
CA LYS A 599 -13.82 -17.44 -9.83
C LYS A 599 -13.57 -18.45 -10.96
N PRO A 600 -12.32 -18.61 -11.41
CA PRO A 600 -11.96 -19.71 -12.30
C PRO A 600 -12.37 -21.07 -11.72
N ASP A 601 -12.82 -22.00 -12.57
CA ASP A 601 -13.18 -23.37 -12.15
C ASP A 601 -12.04 -24.09 -11.41
N ALA A 602 -10.80 -23.75 -11.75
CA ALA A 602 -9.59 -24.25 -11.09
C ALA A 602 -9.54 -23.95 -9.58
N CYS A 603 -10.20 -22.88 -9.11
CA CYS A 603 -10.27 -22.55 -7.68
C CYS A 603 -11.21 -23.50 -6.94
N SER A 604 -12.32 -23.89 -7.58
CA SER A 604 -13.39 -24.71 -6.97
C SER A 604 -13.11 -26.21 -7.08
N ALA A 605 -12.32 -26.64 -8.06
CA ALA A 605 -11.92 -28.04 -8.22
C ALA A 605 -11.05 -28.55 -7.05
N GLY A 606 -10.46 -27.63 -6.27
CA GLY A 606 -9.49 -27.94 -5.23
C GLY A 606 -8.17 -28.48 -5.80
N GLY A 607 -7.23 -28.77 -4.90
CA GLY A 607 -5.95 -29.35 -5.27
C GLY A 607 -4.97 -28.37 -5.92
N ALA A 608 -3.94 -28.89 -6.58
CA ALA A 608 -2.79 -28.08 -7.02
C ALA A 608 -3.01 -27.32 -8.34
N GLY A 609 -4.16 -27.48 -9.01
CA GLY A 609 -4.36 -26.98 -10.38
C GLY A 609 -4.19 -25.47 -10.50
N TRP A 610 -4.73 -24.71 -9.55
CA TRP A 610 -4.64 -23.25 -9.51
C TRP A 610 -3.33 -22.72 -8.91
N LEU A 611 -2.49 -23.63 -8.36
CA LEU A 611 -1.20 -23.34 -7.75
C LEU A 611 0.00 -23.59 -8.68
N LYS A 612 -0.24 -24.07 -9.90
CA LYS A 612 0.80 -24.33 -10.91
C LYS A 612 1.22 -23.08 -11.68
#